data_AF-A0A2K9A879-F1
#
_entry.id   AF-A0A2K9A879-F1
#
_cell.length_a   1.000
_cell.length_b   1.000
_cell.length_c   1.000
_cell.angle_alpha   90.00
_cell.angle_beta   90.00
_cell.angle_gamma   90.00
#
_symmetry.space_group_name_H-M   'P 1'
#
loop_
_entity.id
_entity.type
_entity.pdbx_description
1 polymer ?
#
loop_
_entity_poly.entity_id
_entity_poly.type
_entity_poly.pdbx_seq_one_letter_code
_entity_poly.pdbx_strand_id
1 'polypeptide(L)'
;MSFSGRNELVVALFQVEAETNKNRTNLRNEAFKKKNKLYSGNPNDIWKVDYMRNVSKLTIMIMLYAFYEFDGEFTKDELKMIKTYYKKHRYLIDQKDLAEIIDAAKSKMSIERFKRYMEEQDFKESIFLDAVKESYEISKKHKDYQLIVNNLEKKITI
;
A
#
# COMPACT_ATOMS: atom_id res chain seq x y z
N MET A 1 -8.89 16.43 -23.55
CA MET A 1 -7.94 17.09 -22.63
C MET A 1 -7.55 16.04 -21.59
N SER A 2 -6.31 15.52 -21.61
CA SER A 2 -5.89 14.46 -20.69
C SER A 2 -5.64 15.06 -19.30
N PHE A 3 -6.38 14.61 -18.30
CA PHE A 3 -6.30 15.14 -16.94
C PHE A 3 -5.10 14.54 -16.20
N SER A 4 -3.88 15.07 -16.42
CA SER A 4 -2.67 14.68 -15.67
C SER A 4 -2.74 15.01 -14.17
N GLY A 5 -3.71 15.82 -13.74
CA GLY A 5 -3.79 16.34 -12.37
C GLY A 5 -4.23 15.34 -11.29
N ARG A 6 -4.71 14.14 -11.62
CA ARG A 6 -5.20 13.19 -10.59
C ARG A 6 -4.12 12.30 -9.98
N ASN A 7 -3.06 12.00 -10.72
CA ASN A 7 -1.84 11.40 -10.14
C ASN A 7 -1.20 12.35 -9.12
N GLU A 8 -1.24 13.66 -9.40
CA GLU A 8 -0.81 14.69 -8.46
C GLU A 8 -1.65 14.67 -7.17
N LEU A 9 -2.93 14.27 -7.22
CA LEU A 9 -3.77 14.13 -6.02
C LEU A 9 -3.39 12.94 -5.14
N VAL A 10 -3.03 11.80 -5.74
CA VAL A 10 -2.49 10.63 -4.99
C VAL A 10 -1.18 11.02 -4.32
N VAL A 11 -0.29 11.66 -5.08
CA VAL A 11 1.00 12.13 -4.59
C VAL A 11 0.82 13.17 -3.49
N ALA A 12 -0.05 14.16 -3.69
CA ALA A 12 -0.37 15.18 -2.71
C ALA A 12 -1.00 14.58 -1.45
N LEU A 13 -1.86 13.57 -1.58
CA LEU A 13 -2.43 12.85 -0.44
C LEU A 13 -1.33 12.28 0.45
N PHE A 14 -0.37 11.56 -0.14
CA PHE A 14 0.72 10.95 0.62
C PHE A 14 1.77 11.97 1.08
N GLN A 15 2.03 13.04 0.32
CA GLN A 15 2.92 14.14 0.73
C GLN A 15 2.36 14.90 1.94
N VAL A 16 1.08 15.29 1.90
CA VAL A 16 0.40 15.94 3.04
C VAL A 16 0.38 15.01 4.26
N GLU A 17 0.17 13.71 4.05
CA GLU A 17 0.22 12.74 5.15
C GLU A 17 1.65 12.53 5.69
N ALA A 18 2.69 12.58 4.84
CA ALA A 18 4.09 12.52 5.25
C ALA A 18 4.52 13.78 6.04
N GLU A 19 4.08 14.97 5.62
CA GLU A 19 4.31 16.24 6.31
C GLU A 19 3.55 16.32 7.64
N THR A 20 2.28 15.90 7.67
CA THR A 20 1.51 15.83 8.92
C THR A 20 2.04 14.73 9.86
N ASN A 21 2.67 13.68 9.34
CA ASN A 21 3.44 12.70 10.12
C ASN A 21 4.76 13.25 10.69
N LYS A 22 5.18 14.49 10.39
CA LYS A 22 6.29 15.12 11.13
C LYS A 22 5.81 15.81 12.42
N ASN A 23 4.55 16.26 12.46
CA ASN A 23 4.04 17.12 13.53
C ASN A 23 3.07 16.45 14.54
N ARG A 24 2.63 15.20 14.34
CA ARG A 24 1.49 14.60 15.09
C ARG A 24 1.80 13.28 15.82
N THR A 25 3.07 12.87 15.90
CA THR A 25 3.40 11.46 15.61
C THR A 25 3.94 10.62 16.75
N ASN A 26 3.99 11.14 17.98
CA ASN A 26 4.52 10.35 19.10
C ASN A 26 3.40 9.76 19.98
N LEU A 27 2.49 10.60 20.50
CA LEU A 27 1.49 10.15 21.49
C LEU A 27 0.39 9.22 20.93
N ARG A 28 -0.14 9.52 19.73
CA ARG A 28 -1.25 8.74 19.15
C ARG A 28 -0.78 7.39 18.61
N ASN A 29 0.41 7.34 18.03
CA ASN A 29 1.01 6.11 17.52
C ASN A 29 1.40 5.17 18.66
N GLU A 30 1.93 5.67 19.77
CA GLU A 30 2.22 4.86 20.96
C GLU A 30 0.96 4.26 21.59
N ALA A 31 -0.13 5.05 21.73
CA ALA A 31 -1.40 4.56 22.26
C ALA A 31 -2.01 3.47 21.37
N PHE A 32 -1.92 3.62 20.04
CA PHE A 32 -2.37 2.59 19.09
C PHE A 32 -1.46 1.35 19.08
N LYS A 33 -0.14 1.53 19.14
CA LYS A 33 0.84 0.44 19.27
C LYS A 33 0.60 -0.39 20.55
N LYS A 34 0.33 0.27 21.68
CA LYS A 34 -0.07 -0.38 22.94
C LYS A 34 -1.41 -1.11 22.82
N LYS A 35 -2.43 -0.47 22.22
CA LYS A 35 -3.76 -1.08 22.02
C LYS A 35 -3.71 -2.34 21.16
N ASN A 36 -2.86 -2.35 20.13
CA ASN A 36 -2.70 -3.46 19.21
C ASN A 36 -1.60 -4.45 19.63
N LYS A 37 -1.00 -4.29 20.82
CA LYS A 37 0.06 -5.14 21.37
C LYS A 37 1.23 -5.38 20.40
N LEU A 38 1.63 -4.36 19.63
CA LEU A 38 2.67 -4.51 18.60
C LEU A 38 4.06 -4.80 19.17
N TYR A 39 4.29 -4.46 20.43
CA TYR A 39 5.57 -4.66 21.10
C TYR A 39 5.28 -5.17 22.52
N SER A 40 4.87 -6.44 22.65
CA SER A 40 5.25 -7.15 23.87
C SER A 40 6.73 -7.50 23.70
N GLY A 41 7.54 -7.59 24.75
CA GLY A 41 9.00 -7.77 24.66
C GLY A 41 9.48 -9.09 24.02
N ASN A 42 8.67 -9.73 23.18
CA ASN A 42 8.93 -10.96 22.47
C ASN A 42 9.53 -10.68 21.08
N PRO A 43 10.69 -11.27 20.72
CA PRO A 43 11.26 -11.19 19.38
C PRO A 43 10.31 -11.60 18.24
N ASN A 44 9.36 -12.51 18.50
CA ASN A 44 8.35 -12.92 17.51
C ASN A 44 7.36 -11.80 17.14
N ASP A 45 7.17 -10.81 18.02
CA ASP A 45 6.32 -9.66 17.72
C ASP A 45 6.98 -8.73 16.69
N ILE A 46 8.31 -8.64 16.68
CA ILE A 46 9.07 -7.82 15.72
C ILE A 46 8.85 -8.35 14.30
N TRP A 47 9.02 -9.67 14.10
CA TRP A 47 8.79 -10.29 12.79
C TRP A 47 7.35 -10.11 12.31
N LYS A 48 6.38 -10.22 13.22
CA LYS A 48 4.96 -10.03 12.91
C LYS A 48 4.66 -8.59 12.49
N VAL A 49 5.28 -7.60 13.13
CA VAL A 49 5.11 -6.19 12.77
C VAL A 49 5.71 -5.90 11.40
N ASP A 50 6.91 -6.38 11.12
CA ASP A 50 7.54 -6.23 9.80
C ASP A 50 6.74 -6.95 8.71
N TYR A 51 6.22 -8.14 9.00
CA TYR A 51 5.31 -8.85 8.11
C TYR A 51 4.08 -8.01 7.77
N MET A 52 3.37 -7.53 8.79
CA MET A 52 2.15 -6.72 8.61
C MET A 52 2.44 -5.40 7.88
N ARG A 53 3.58 -4.78 8.15
CA ARG A 53 4.05 -3.58 7.45
C ARG A 53 4.25 -3.86 5.96
N ASN A 54 4.96 -4.94 5.62
CA ASN A 54 5.23 -5.32 4.23
C ASN A 54 3.96 -5.69 3.48
N VAL A 55 3.06 -6.47 4.10
CA VAL A 55 1.73 -6.75 3.54
C VAL A 55 0.97 -5.45 3.29
N SER A 56 0.88 -4.56 4.29
CA SER A 56 0.13 -3.30 4.17
C SER A 56 0.67 -2.41 3.04
N LYS A 57 1.99 -2.36 2.90
CA LYS A 57 2.68 -1.59 1.86
C LYS A 57 2.40 -2.17 0.47
N LEU A 58 2.56 -3.48 0.31
CA LEU A 58 2.28 -4.17 -0.95
C LEU A 58 0.81 -4.06 -1.33
N THR A 59 -0.13 -4.13 -0.38
CA THR A 59 -1.56 -3.95 -0.65
C THR A 59 -1.83 -2.56 -1.26
N ILE A 60 -1.22 -1.51 -0.73
CA ILE A 60 -1.35 -0.16 -1.28
C ILE A 60 -0.76 -0.08 -2.69
N MET A 61 0.41 -0.68 -2.91
CA MET A 61 1.05 -0.73 -4.23
C MET A 61 0.20 -1.49 -5.26
N ILE A 62 -0.39 -2.62 -4.88
CA ILE A 62 -1.30 -3.41 -5.73
C ILE A 62 -2.56 -2.60 -6.07
N MET A 63 -3.15 -1.88 -5.11
CA MET A 63 -4.29 -1.01 -5.39
C MET A 63 -3.94 0.12 -6.37
N LEU A 64 -2.77 0.75 -6.19
CA LEU A 64 -2.29 1.79 -7.10
C LEU A 64 -2.12 1.24 -8.52
N TYR A 65 -1.54 0.04 -8.65
CA TYR A 65 -1.43 -0.65 -9.92
C TYR A 65 -2.80 -0.93 -10.55
N ALA A 66 -3.71 -1.54 -9.79
CA ALA A 66 -5.00 -1.98 -10.31
C ALA A 66 -5.87 -0.83 -10.81
N PHE A 67 -5.89 0.30 -10.10
CA PHE A 67 -6.66 1.47 -10.52
C PHE A 67 -6.02 2.13 -11.74
N TYR A 68 -4.69 2.26 -11.75
CA TYR A 68 -3.99 2.82 -12.89
C TYR A 68 -4.14 1.97 -14.16
N GLU A 69 -4.11 0.64 -14.05
CA GLU A 69 -4.29 -0.26 -15.20
C GLU A 69 -5.75 -0.26 -15.72
N PHE A 70 -6.73 0.07 -14.88
CA PHE A 70 -8.13 0.06 -15.25
C PHE A 70 -8.50 1.20 -16.21
N ASP A 71 -8.20 2.45 -15.86
CA ASP A 71 -8.57 3.62 -16.66
C ASP A 71 -7.45 4.67 -16.79
N GLY A 72 -6.27 4.42 -16.23
CA GLY A 72 -5.13 5.34 -16.28
C GLY A 72 -5.28 6.58 -15.39
N GLU A 73 -6.38 6.71 -14.64
CA GLU A 73 -6.67 7.82 -13.75
C GLU A 73 -7.03 7.33 -12.34
N PHE A 74 -7.13 8.26 -11.39
CA PHE A 74 -7.62 7.95 -10.04
C PHE A 74 -8.88 8.75 -9.78
N THR A 75 -9.99 8.06 -9.59
CA THR A 75 -11.26 8.62 -9.13
C THR A 75 -11.20 9.01 -7.65
N LYS A 76 -12.15 9.83 -7.22
CA LYS A 76 -12.29 10.22 -5.80
C LYS A 76 -12.58 9.02 -4.90
N ASP A 77 -13.28 8.02 -5.40
CA ASP A 77 -13.64 6.84 -4.63
C ASP A 77 -12.45 5.90 -4.44
N GLU A 78 -11.63 5.69 -5.47
CA GLU A 78 -10.37 4.95 -5.38
C GLU A 78 -9.37 5.62 -4.42
N LEU A 79 -9.25 6.95 -4.50
CA LEU A 79 -8.47 7.74 -3.54
C LEU A 79 -8.98 7.56 -2.11
N LYS A 80 -10.31 7.51 -1.93
CA LYS A 80 -10.93 7.28 -0.62
C LYS A 80 -10.67 5.86 -0.12
N MET A 81 -10.67 4.85 -0.99
CA MET A 81 -10.35 3.46 -0.64
C MET A 81 -8.90 3.36 -0.15
N ILE A 82 -7.93 3.88 -0.91
CA ILE A 82 -6.51 3.91 -0.52
C ILE A 82 -6.32 4.67 0.79
N LYS A 83 -6.94 5.85 0.91
CA LYS A 83 -6.83 6.68 2.12
C LYS A 83 -7.39 5.97 3.35
N THR A 84 -8.51 5.28 3.22
CA THR A 84 -9.16 4.57 4.32
C THR A 84 -8.29 3.41 4.79
N TYR A 85 -7.78 2.62 3.84
CA TYR A 85 -6.86 1.53 4.14
C TYR A 85 -5.57 2.05 4.78
N TYR A 86 -4.89 3.03 4.17
CA TYR A 86 -3.69 3.64 4.72
C TYR A 86 -3.90 4.15 6.15
N LYS A 87 -5.00 4.87 6.43
CA LYS A 87 -5.29 5.38 7.79
C LYS A 87 -5.39 4.27 8.83
N LYS A 88 -5.95 3.12 8.45
CA LYS A 88 -6.06 1.95 9.33
C LYS A 88 -4.68 1.32 9.60
N HIS A 89 -3.75 1.40 8.66
CA HIS A 89 -2.41 0.76 8.74
C HIS A 89 -1.25 1.75 9.00
N ARG A 90 -1.52 3.05 9.13
CA ARG A 90 -0.53 4.14 9.29
C ARG A 90 0.49 3.91 10.42
N TYR A 91 0.12 3.18 11.47
CA TYR A 91 1.02 2.90 12.59
C TYR A 91 2.14 1.90 12.25
N LEU A 92 2.00 1.16 11.13
CA LEU A 92 2.99 0.23 10.60
C LEU A 92 3.91 0.89 9.57
N ILE A 93 3.38 1.86 8.83
CA ILE A 93 4.05 2.47 7.66
C ILE A 93 4.92 3.63 8.12
N ASP A 94 6.22 3.55 7.85
CA ASP A 94 7.16 4.61 8.17
C ASP A 94 7.33 5.63 7.02
N GLN A 95 8.19 6.64 7.23
CA GLN A 95 8.44 7.66 6.22
C GLN A 95 9.13 7.11 4.96
N LYS A 96 9.97 6.07 5.10
CA LYS A 96 10.66 5.43 3.97
C LYS A 96 9.64 4.69 3.10
N ASP A 97 8.72 3.95 3.73
CA ASP A 97 7.64 3.27 3.00
C ASP A 97 6.74 4.24 2.27
N LEU A 98 6.38 5.36 2.91
CA LEU A 98 5.60 6.43 2.28
C LEU A 98 6.30 6.98 1.04
N ALA A 99 7.61 7.19 1.10
CA ALA A 99 8.38 7.66 -0.05
C ALA A 99 8.34 6.64 -1.20
N GLU A 100 8.47 5.35 -0.90
CA GLU A 100 8.38 4.27 -1.89
C GLU A 100 6.98 4.15 -2.50
N ILE A 101 5.91 4.30 -1.69
CA ILE A 101 4.53 4.34 -2.18
C ILE A 101 4.30 5.55 -3.10
N ILE A 102 4.83 6.72 -2.74
CA ILE A 102 4.75 7.92 -3.58
C ILE A 102 5.47 7.72 -4.91
N ASP A 103 6.65 7.10 -4.89
CA ASP A 103 7.43 6.81 -6.09
C ASP A 103 6.70 5.80 -7.00
N ALA A 104 6.10 4.75 -6.43
CA ALA A 104 5.23 3.83 -7.15
C ALA A 104 4.03 4.54 -7.80
N ALA A 105 3.38 5.46 -7.08
CA ALA A 105 2.25 6.24 -7.60
C ALA A 105 2.65 7.18 -8.75
N LYS A 106 3.83 7.82 -8.67
CA LYS A 106 4.34 8.72 -9.72
C LYS A 106 4.72 7.98 -11.00
N SER A 107 5.31 6.81 -10.84
CA SER A 107 6.01 6.14 -11.92
C SER A 107 5.15 5.23 -12.80
N LYS A 108 3.84 5.12 -12.52
CA LYS A 108 2.93 4.25 -13.27
C LYS A 108 3.48 2.82 -13.31
N MET A 109 3.65 2.26 -12.12
CA MET A 109 4.36 1.01 -11.84
C MET A 109 3.99 -0.12 -12.81
N SER A 110 4.96 -0.59 -13.61
CA SER A 110 4.79 -1.77 -14.47
C SER A 110 4.95 -3.06 -13.67
N ILE A 111 4.50 -4.19 -14.24
CA ILE A 111 4.64 -5.52 -13.65
C ILE A 111 6.13 -5.86 -13.44
N GLU A 112 7.01 -5.52 -14.39
CA GLU A 112 8.45 -5.79 -14.29
C GLU A 112 9.09 -4.99 -13.17
N ARG A 113 8.66 -3.74 -12.97
CA ARG A 113 9.10 -2.92 -11.85
C ARG A 113 8.62 -3.50 -10.52
N PHE A 114 7.37 -3.96 -10.46
CA PHE A 114 6.82 -4.60 -9.27
C PHE A 114 7.56 -5.89 -8.92
N LYS A 115 7.85 -6.75 -9.91
CA LYS A 115 8.66 -7.97 -9.74
C LYS A 115 10.04 -7.66 -9.17
N ARG A 116 10.77 -6.77 -9.83
CA ARG A 116 12.11 -6.33 -9.38
C ARG A 116 12.06 -5.76 -7.97
N TYR A 117 11.03 -4.98 -7.64
CA TYR A 117 10.86 -4.46 -6.29
C TYR A 117 10.68 -5.58 -5.25
N MET A 118 9.90 -6.63 -5.56
CA MET A 118 9.78 -7.78 -4.66
C MET A 118 11.09 -8.55 -4.52
N GLU A 119 11.84 -8.73 -5.61
CA GLU A 119 13.15 -9.39 -5.61
C GLU A 119 14.19 -8.60 -4.80
N GLU A 120 14.28 -7.28 -5.00
CA GLU A 120 15.21 -6.38 -4.30
C GLU A 120 14.94 -6.31 -2.79
N GLN A 121 13.67 -6.43 -2.38
CA GLN A 121 13.28 -6.46 -0.97
C GLN A 121 13.32 -7.86 -0.35
N ASP A 122 13.69 -8.89 -1.13
CA ASP A 122 13.68 -10.30 -0.72
C ASP A 122 12.33 -10.71 -0.08
N PHE A 123 11.23 -10.24 -0.68
CA PHE A 123 9.91 -10.54 -0.15
C PHE A 123 9.51 -11.97 -0.45
N LYS A 124 9.13 -12.69 0.61
CA LYS A 124 8.51 -14.00 0.49
C LYS A 124 7.20 -13.88 -0.29
N GLU A 125 6.98 -14.82 -1.21
CA GLU A 125 5.75 -14.95 -1.98
C GLU A 125 4.48 -14.93 -1.11
N SER A 126 4.54 -15.50 0.10
CA SER A 126 3.44 -15.48 1.06
C SER A 126 2.97 -14.07 1.44
N ILE A 127 3.91 -13.10 1.54
CA ILE A 127 3.59 -11.69 1.83
C ILE A 127 2.82 -11.09 0.66
N PHE A 128 3.24 -11.39 -0.57
CA PHE A 128 2.56 -10.94 -1.77
C PHE A 128 1.14 -11.52 -1.87
N LEU A 129 0.98 -12.82 -1.66
CA LEU A 129 -0.34 -13.48 -1.71
C LEU A 129 -1.30 -12.93 -0.64
N ASP A 130 -0.80 -12.61 0.56
CA ASP A 130 -1.63 -12.00 1.58
C ASP A 130 -1.98 -10.54 1.25
N ALA A 131 -1.07 -9.78 0.64
CA ALA A 131 -1.37 -8.44 0.12
C ALA A 131 -2.42 -8.47 -1.00
N VAL A 132 -2.34 -9.48 -1.88
CA VAL A 132 -3.36 -9.75 -2.91
C VAL A 132 -4.71 -10.01 -2.26
N LYS A 133 -4.81 -10.89 -1.26
CA LYS A 133 -6.07 -11.14 -0.52
C LYS A 133 -6.63 -9.88 0.14
N GLU A 134 -5.78 -9.07 0.76
CA GLU A 134 -6.24 -7.80 1.36
C GLU A 134 -6.77 -6.84 0.30
N SER A 135 -6.12 -6.77 -0.87
CA SER A 135 -6.60 -5.95 -1.98
C SER A 135 -7.96 -6.43 -2.53
N TYR A 136 -8.22 -7.75 -2.52
CA TYR A 136 -9.53 -8.32 -2.88
C TYR A 136 -10.64 -7.87 -1.94
N GLU A 137 -10.39 -7.87 -0.64
CA GLU A 137 -11.39 -7.43 0.34
C GLU A 137 -11.70 -5.94 0.21
N ILE A 138 -10.70 -5.11 -0.11
CA ILE A 138 -10.91 -3.67 -0.35
C ILE A 138 -11.72 -3.46 -1.64
N SER A 139 -11.38 -4.17 -2.71
CA SER A 139 -12.01 -4.07 -4.03
C SER A 139 -13.21 -4.99 -4.21
N LYS A 140 -13.79 -5.56 -3.15
CA LYS A 140 -14.81 -6.62 -3.20
C LYS A 140 -16.02 -6.34 -4.09
N LYS A 141 -16.40 -5.08 -4.20
CA LYS A 141 -17.55 -4.62 -5.02
C LYS A 141 -17.18 -4.31 -6.48
N HIS A 142 -15.89 -4.34 -6.81
CA HIS A 142 -15.34 -3.88 -8.09
C HIS A 142 -14.64 -5.05 -8.80
N LYS A 143 -15.42 -5.80 -9.58
CA LYS A 143 -14.96 -7.01 -10.27
C LYS A 143 -13.82 -6.75 -11.25
N ASP A 144 -13.75 -5.57 -11.83
CA ASP A 144 -12.72 -5.22 -12.81
C ASP A 144 -11.34 -5.11 -12.15
N TYR A 145 -11.24 -4.45 -10.99
CA TYR A 145 -10.00 -4.40 -10.21
C TYR A 145 -9.58 -5.79 -9.75
N GLN A 146 -10.53 -6.62 -9.34
CA GLN A 146 -10.28 -8.02 -8.97
C GLN A 146 -9.67 -8.84 -10.12
N LEU A 147 -10.11 -8.59 -11.35
CA LEU A 147 -9.58 -9.25 -12.54
C LEU A 147 -8.15 -8.78 -12.85
N ILE A 148 -7.88 -7.49 -12.71
CA ILE A 148 -6.53 -6.92 -12.88
C ILE A 148 -5.57 -7.49 -11.82
N VAL A 149 -5.99 -7.55 -10.56
CA VAL A 149 -5.20 -8.15 -9.47
C VAL A 149 -4.95 -9.64 -9.72
N ASN A 150 -5.94 -10.39 -10.22
CA ASN A 150 -5.76 -11.81 -10.56
C ASN A 150 -4.72 -12.00 -11.66
N ASN A 151 -4.72 -11.11 -12.65
CA ASN A 151 -3.74 -11.12 -13.74
C ASN A 151 -2.35 -10.76 -13.23
N LEU A 152 -2.25 -9.81 -12.30
CA LEU A 152 -0.99 -9.47 -11.64
C LEU A 152 -0.44 -10.66 -10.85
N GLU A 153 -1.30 -11.31 -10.04
CA GLU A 153 -0.96 -12.50 -9.27
C GLU A 153 -0.37 -13.56 -10.18
N LYS A 154 -1.12 -14.02 -11.20
CA LYS A 154 -0.64 -15.02 -12.15
C LYS A 154 0.68 -14.65 -12.80
N LYS A 155 0.88 -13.39 -13.20
CA LYS A 155 2.13 -12.99 -13.85
C LYS A 155 3.32 -13.02 -12.90
N ILE A 156 3.12 -12.92 -11.59
CA ILE A 156 4.17 -12.89 -10.57
C ILE A 156 4.50 -14.28 -10.04
N THR A 157 3.52 -15.17 -9.91
CA THR A 157 3.71 -16.54 -9.39
C THR A 157 4.10 -17.59 -10.44
N ILE A 158 4.17 -17.22 -11.72
CA ILE A 158 4.62 -18.10 -12.83
C ILE A 158 6.10 -17.90 -13.10
#